data_AF-A0A351A0J3-F1
#
_entry.id   AF-A0A351A0J3-F1
#
_cell.length_a   1.000
_cell.length_b   1.000
_cell.length_c   1.000
_cell.angle_alpha   90.00
_cell.angle_beta   90.00
_cell.angle_gamma   90.00
#
_symmetry.space_group_name_H-M   'P 1'
#
loop_
_entity.id
_entity.type
_entity.pdbx_description
1 polymer ?
#
loop_
_entity_poly.entity_id
_entity_poly.type
_entity_poly.pdbx_seq_one_letter_code
_entity_poly.pdbx_strand_id
1 'polypeptide(L)'
;VLLLVDAVEGPMPQTRFVTRKALALGLKPIVVINKIDRPGARPDWVINHTFDLFDKLGATEEQLDFPVIYASGLNGFAVINEGDERKDMRPLFEAILEHVPAPEVDADGP
;
A
#
# COMPACT_ATOMS: atom_id res chain seq x y z
N VAL A 1 -6.84 4.20 -1.07
CA VAL A 1 -5.62 5.04 -0.81
C VAL A 1 -4.39 4.22 -1.13
N LEU A 2 -3.36 4.80 -1.75
CA LEU A 2 -2.07 4.12 -1.96
C LEU A 2 -1.09 4.59 -0.87
N LEU A 3 -0.72 3.70 0.05
CA LEU A 3 0.24 4.02 1.12
C LEU A 3 1.63 3.50 0.74
N LEU A 4 2.53 4.42 0.44
CA LEU A 4 3.93 4.11 0.17
C LEU A 4 4.73 4.06 1.48
N VAL A 5 5.40 2.94 1.75
CA VAL A 5 6.20 2.71 2.96
C VAL A 5 7.61 2.29 2.57
N ASP A 6 8.62 2.82 3.26
CA ASP A 6 10.02 2.46 3.01
C ASP A 6 10.33 1.08 3.60
N ALA A 7 10.96 0.20 2.80
CA ALA A 7 11.30 -1.17 3.18
C ALA A 7 12.34 -1.28 4.31
N VAL A 8 13.06 -0.21 4.62
CA VAL A 8 14.09 -0.15 5.68
C VAL A 8 13.57 0.58 6.90
N GLU A 9 12.94 1.74 6.70
CA GLU A 9 12.51 2.63 7.79
C GLU A 9 11.14 2.25 8.36
N GLY A 10 10.24 1.72 7.52
CA GLY A 10 8.87 1.41 7.89
C GLY A 10 7.93 2.62 7.92
N PRO A 11 6.74 2.49 8.53
CA PRO A 11 5.74 3.54 8.54
C PRO A 11 6.16 4.70 9.46
N MET A 12 6.21 5.90 8.91
CA MET A 12 6.69 7.10 9.59
C MET A 12 5.59 7.80 10.41
N PRO A 13 5.86 8.34 11.62
CA PRO A 13 4.86 9.03 12.45
C PRO A 13 4.14 10.19 11.75
N GLN A 14 4.79 10.84 10.79
CA GLN A 14 4.27 11.99 10.06
C GLN A 14 3.06 11.63 9.18
N THR A 15 2.93 10.37 8.74
CA THR A 15 1.80 9.95 7.89
C THR A 15 0.54 9.61 8.67
N ARG A 16 0.63 9.44 10.00
CA ARG A 16 -0.48 8.98 10.86
C ARG A 16 -1.74 9.83 10.71
N PHE A 17 -1.61 11.15 10.62
CA PHE A 17 -2.76 12.04 10.55
C PHE A 17 -3.57 11.85 9.25
N VAL A 18 -2.88 11.71 8.12
CA VAL A 18 -3.50 11.53 6.80
C VAL A 18 -4.10 10.12 6.69
N THR A 19 -3.34 9.10 7.12
CA THR A 19 -3.81 7.71 7.14
C THR A 19 -5.07 7.56 7.99
N ARG A 20 -5.12 8.17 9.18
CA ARG A 20 -6.31 8.13 10.04
C ARG A 20 -7.54 8.71 9.35
N LYS A 21 -7.40 9.82 8.63
CA LYS A 21 -8.52 10.42 7.88
C LYS A 21 -9.00 9.53 6.75
N ALA A 22 -8.07 8.91 6.02
CA ALA A 22 -8.41 7.97 4.95
C ALA A 22 -9.19 6.76 5.48
N LEU A 23 -8.72 6.15 6.57
CA LEU A 23 -9.38 5.01 7.21
C LEU A 23 -10.77 5.40 7.74
N ALA A 24 -10.90 6.58 8.36
CA ALA A 24 -12.19 7.09 8.84
C ALA A 24 -13.22 7.36 7.73
N LEU A 25 -12.76 7.57 6.49
CA LEU A 25 -13.62 7.67 5.30
C LEU A 25 -14.00 6.30 4.71
N GLY A 26 -13.60 5.19 5.35
CA GLY A 26 -13.85 3.84 4.86
C GLY A 26 -12.99 3.43 3.67
N LEU A 27 -11.96 4.22 3.32
CA LEU A 27 -11.13 3.92 2.15
C LEU A 27 -10.28 2.67 2.41
N LYS A 28 -10.26 1.76 1.44
CA LYS A 28 -9.41 0.56 1.47
C LYS A 28 -7.98 0.95 1.04
N PRO A 29 -6.97 0.69 1.88
CA PRO A 29 -5.58 0.98 1.54
C PRO A 29 -4.97 -0.13 0.68
N ILE A 30 -4.11 0.26 -0.26
CA ILE A 30 -3.14 -0.62 -0.92
C ILE A 30 -1.77 -0.20 -0.37
N VAL A 31 -1.02 -1.15 0.17
CA VAL A 31 0.29 -0.88 0.78
C VAL A 31 1.40 -1.21 -0.20
N VAL A 32 2.26 -0.23 -0.49
CA VAL A 32 3.41 -0.39 -1.37
C VAL A 32 4.68 -0.28 -0.55
N ILE A 33 5.38 -1.41 -0.39
CA ILE A 33 6.68 -1.47 0.28
C ILE A 33 7.76 -1.15 -0.75
N ASN A 34 8.31 0.06 -0.68
CA ASN A 34 9.24 0.59 -1.67
C ASN A 34 10.69 0.55 -1.18
N LYS A 35 11.61 0.58 -2.15
CA LYS A 35 13.07 0.49 -1.95
C LYS A 35 13.53 -0.88 -1.48
N ILE A 36 12.87 -1.94 -1.92
CA ILE A 36 13.25 -3.33 -1.62
C ILE A 36 14.61 -3.73 -2.20
N ASP A 37 15.17 -2.90 -3.10
CA ASP A 37 16.51 -3.04 -3.65
C ASP A 37 17.63 -2.62 -2.67
N ARG A 38 17.30 -1.95 -1.56
CA ARG A 38 18.30 -1.43 -0.63
C ARG A 38 18.87 -2.53 0.27
N PRO A 39 20.19 -2.52 0.54
CA PRO A 39 20.77 -3.32 1.61
C PRO A 39 20.10 -3.00 2.95
N GLY A 40 19.65 -4.03 3.66
CA GLY A 40 18.92 -3.88 4.92
C GLY A 40 17.41 -3.68 4.79
N ALA A 41 16.86 -3.83 3.58
CA ALA A 41 15.41 -3.97 3.41
C ALA A 41 14.89 -5.13 4.28
N ARG A 42 13.78 -4.88 4.97
CA ARG A 42 13.13 -5.81 5.90
C ARG A 42 11.61 -5.75 5.72
N PRO A 43 11.10 -6.21 4.56
CA PRO A 43 9.71 -5.98 4.18
C PRO A 43 8.71 -6.59 5.15
N ASP A 44 8.94 -7.81 5.63
CA ASP A 44 8.07 -8.48 6.63
C ASP A 44 7.91 -7.65 7.91
N TRP A 45 9.01 -7.09 8.41
CA TRP A 45 8.98 -6.24 9.59
C TRP A 45 8.15 -4.96 9.33
N VAL A 46 8.29 -4.37 8.15
CA VAL A 46 7.55 -3.17 7.75
C VAL A 46 6.06 -3.44 7.58
N ILE A 47 5.69 -4.58 7.00
CA ILE A 47 4.30 -5.01 6.82
C ILE A 47 3.63 -5.12 8.20
N ASN A 48 4.27 -5.84 9.14
CA ASN A 48 3.76 -5.98 10.50
C ASN A 48 3.63 -4.63 11.22
N HIS A 49 4.59 -3.71 11.06
CA HIS A 49 4.50 -2.38 11.66
C HIS A 49 3.40 -1.51 11.03
N THR A 50 3.11 -1.72 9.75
CA THR A 50 2.04 -1.03 9.04
C THR A 50 0.67 -1.55 9.48
N PHE A 51 0.55 -2.87 9.68
CA PHE A 51 -0.62 -3.49 10.30
C PHE A 51 -0.87 -2.91 11.70
N ASP A 52 0.14 -2.91 12.58
CA ASP A 52 0.06 -2.32 13.93
C ASP A 52 -0.33 -0.83 13.89
N LEU A 53 0.13 -0.10 12.88
CA LEU A 53 -0.25 1.29 12.69
C LEU A 53 -1.74 1.40 12.36
N PHE A 54 -2.25 0.60 11.44
CA PHE A 54 -3.65 0.65 11.03
C PHE A 54 -4.59 0.25 12.17
N ASP A 55 -4.24 -0.81 12.92
CA ASP A 55 -4.99 -1.24 14.11
C ASP A 55 -5.07 -0.11 15.16
N LYS A 56 -3.93 0.54 15.48
CA LYS A 56 -3.89 1.70 16.39
C LYS A 56 -4.68 2.91 15.89
N LEU A 57 -4.92 3.00 14.58
CA LEU A 57 -5.72 4.06 13.97
C LEU A 57 -7.21 3.71 13.87
N GLY A 58 -7.60 2.50 14.29
CA GLY A 58 -8.99 2.02 14.29
C GLY A 58 -9.45 1.52 12.92
N ALA A 59 -8.56 0.90 12.14
CA ALA A 59 -8.94 0.24 10.89
C ALA A 59 -9.93 -0.91 11.14
N THR A 60 -10.86 -1.11 10.21
CA THR A 60 -11.76 -2.28 10.21
C THR A 60 -11.03 -3.54 9.74
N GLU A 61 -11.61 -4.73 9.95
CA GLU A 61 -11.04 -5.99 9.46
C GLU A 61 -10.81 -5.95 7.93
N GLU A 62 -11.76 -5.43 7.17
CA GLU A 62 -11.61 -5.26 5.71
C GLU A 62 -10.48 -4.30 5.32
N GLN A 63 -10.16 -3.32 6.16
CA GLN A 63 -9.06 -2.39 5.92
C GLN A 63 -7.71 -2.94 6.37
N LEU A 64 -7.70 -3.94 7.27
CA LEU A 64 -6.53 -4.66 7.72
C LEU A 64 -6.14 -5.80 6.75
N ASP A 65 -7.08 -6.29 5.95
CA ASP A 65 -6.83 -7.19 4.81
C ASP A 65 -6.42 -6.41 3.55
N PHE A 66 -5.32 -5.66 3.66
CA PHE A 66 -4.82 -4.83 2.56
C PHE A 66 -3.87 -5.60 1.64
N PRO A 67 -3.94 -5.39 0.32
CA PRO A 67 -2.94 -5.93 -0.60
C PRO A 67 -1.58 -5.26 -0.39
N VAL A 68 -0.53 -6.07 -0.48
CA VAL A 68 0.87 -5.63 -0.36
C VAL A 68 1.57 -5.78 -1.70
N ILE A 69 2.20 -4.70 -2.16
CA ILE A 69 3.03 -4.68 -3.37
C ILE A 69 4.45 -4.29 -2.99
N TYR A 70 5.43 -5.07 -3.44
CA TYR A 70 6.84 -4.78 -3.23
C TYR A 70 7.38 -4.04 -4.45
N ALA A 71 8.10 -2.95 -4.24
CA ALA A 71 8.53 -2.07 -5.34
C ALA A 71 9.95 -1.55 -5.18
N SER A 72 10.57 -1.27 -6.33
CA SER A 72 11.77 -0.45 -6.45
C SER A 72 11.48 0.70 -7.41
N GLY A 73 11.20 1.88 -6.85
CA GLY A 73 11.08 3.09 -7.66
C GLY A 73 12.37 3.46 -8.40
N LEU A 74 13.54 3.04 -7.89
CA LEU A 74 14.83 3.27 -8.53
C LEU A 74 15.02 2.41 -9.79
N ASN A 75 14.71 1.12 -9.68
CA ASN A 75 14.89 0.16 -10.77
C ASN A 75 13.65 0.01 -11.65
N GLY A 76 12.55 0.69 -11.32
CA GLY A 76 11.36 0.76 -12.17
C GLY A 76 10.49 -0.50 -12.17
N PHE A 77 10.50 -1.29 -11.09
CA PHE A 77 9.70 -2.52 -11.01
C PHE A 77 8.82 -2.60 -9.76
N ALA A 78 7.72 -3.37 -9.88
CA ALA A 78 6.90 -3.83 -8.78
C ALA A 78 6.66 -5.35 -8.90
N VAL A 79 6.44 -6.03 -7.78
CA VAL A 79 6.16 -7.47 -7.70
C VAL A 79 5.19 -7.77 -6.56
N ILE A 80 4.45 -8.88 -6.69
CA ILE A 80 3.51 -9.35 -5.64
C ILE A 80 4.28 -10.16 -4.60
N ASN A 81 5.24 -10.97 -5.02
CA ASN A 81 6.14 -11.71 -4.14
C ASN A 81 7.60 -11.32 -4.42
N GLU A 82 8.46 -11.30 -3.39
CA GLU A 82 9.87 -10.88 -3.53
C GLU A 82 10.69 -11.71 -4.54
N GLY A 83 10.25 -12.95 -4.80
CA GLY A 83 10.86 -13.89 -5.74
C GLY A 83 10.32 -13.81 -7.17
N ASP A 84 9.31 -12.97 -7.44
CA ASP A 84 8.77 -12.81 -8.79
C ASP A 84 9.76 -12.10 -9.71
N GLU A 85 9.54 -12.24 -11.01
CA GLU A 85 10.36 -11.61 -12.03
C GLU A 85 10.22 -10.07 -11.99
N ARG A 86 11.36 -9.39 -11.83
CA ARG A 86 11.43 -7.92 -11.70
C ARG A 86 11.55 -7.28 -13.08
N LYS A 87 10.40 -6.95 -13.69
CA LYS A 87 10.34 -6.38 -15.04
C LYS A 87 9.94 -4.91 -15.07
N ASP A 88 8.74 -4.60 -14.59
CA ASP A 88 8.14 -3.27 -14.71
C ASP A 88 7.09 -3.05 -13.60
N MET A 89 6.36 -1.93 -13.68
CA MET A 89 5.37 -1.52 -12.69
C MET A 89 3.98 -2.11 -12.91
N ARG A 90 3.77 -3.00 -13.90
CA ARG A 90 2.44 -3.57 -14.18
C ARG A 90 1.75 -4.16 -12.94
N PRO A 91 2.43 -4.92 -12.05
CA PRO A 91 1.76 -5.47 -10.88
C PRO A 91 1.13 -4.42 -9.96
N LEU A 92 1.75 -3.23 -9.86
CA LEU A 92 1.18 -2.12 -9.09
C LEU A 92 -0.08 -1.57 -9.77
N PHE A 93 -0.07 -1.40 -11.10
CA PHE A 93 -1.24 -0.92 -11.83
C PHE A 93 -2.39 -1.92 -11.80
N GLU A 94 -2.09 -3.22 -11.94
CA GLU A 94 -3.07 -4.30 -11.84
C GLU A 94 -3.72 -4.32 -10.44
N ALA A 95 -2.93 -4.21 -9.37
CA ALA A 95 -3.46 -4.12 -8.01
C ALA A 95 -4.37 -2.89 -7.80
N ILE A 96 -4.04 -1.75 -8.41
CA ILE A 96 -4.91 -0.56 -8.36
C ILE A 96 -6.23 -0.84 -9.06
N LEU A 97 -6.20 -1.44 -10.26
CA LEU A 97 -7.40 -1.75 -11.03
C LEU A 97 -8.30 -2.78 -10.32
N GLU A 98 -7.69 -3.73 -9.61
CA GLU A 98 -8.41 -4.79 -8.89
C GLU A 98 -9.05 -4.30 -7.59
N HIS A 99 -8.34 -3.49 -6.81
CA HIS A 99 -8.74 -3.16 -5.44
C HIS A 99 -9.34 -1.76 -5.26
N VAL A 100 -9.19 -0.86 -6.23
CA VAL A 100 -9.81 0.46 -6.18
C VAL A 100 -11.16 0.41 -6.89
N PRO A 101 -12.29 0.53 -6.17
CA PRO A 101 -13.60 0.50 -6.81
C PRO A 101 -13.78 1.72 -7.73
N ALA A 102 -14.55 1.53 -8.80
CA ALA A 102 -14.99 2.64 -9.62
C ALA A 102 -15.79 3.63 -8.75
N PRO A 103 -15.66 4.95 -9.00
CA PRO A 103 -16.45 5.92 -8.26
C PRO A 103 -17.93 5.73 -8.59
N GLU A 104 -18.79 5.81 -7.57
CA GLU A 104 -20.23 5.89 -7.77
C GLU A 104 -20.57 7.26 -8.35
N VAL A 105 -20.89 7.28 -9.64
CA VAL A 105 -21.27 8.47 -10.39
C VAL A 105 -22.57 8.22 -11.12
N ASP A 106 -23.43 9.24 -11.16
CA ASP A 106 -24.58 9.25 -12.06
C ASP A 106 -24.13 9.77 -13.42
N ALA A 107 -23.88 8.84 -14.35
CA ALA A 107 -23.39 9.18 -15.70
C ALA A 107 -24.42 9.92 -16.54
N ASP A 108 -25.71 9.78 -16.21
CA ASP A 108 -26.84 10.39 -16.91
C ASP A 108 -27.45 11.56 -16.11
N GLY A 109 -26.84 11.92 -14.98
CA GLY A 109 -27.23 13.05 -14.14
C GLY A 109 -26.97 14.40 -14.83
N PRO A 110 -27.71 15.46 -14.45
CA PRO A 110 -27.55 16.80 -15.04
C PRO A 110 -26.20 17.46 -14.75
#